data_AF-A0ABD7X9Y8-F1
#
_entry.id   AF-A0ABD7X9Y8-F1
#
_cell.length_a   1.000
_cell.length_b   1.000
_cell.length_c   1.000
_cell.angle_alpha   90.00
_cell.angle_beta   90.00
_cell.angle_gamma   90.00
#
_symmetry.space_group_name_H-M   'P 1'
#
loop_
_entity.id
_entity.type
_entity.pdbx_description
1 polymer ?
#
loop_
_entity_poly.entity_id
_entity_poly.type
_entity_poly.pdbx_seq_one_letter_code
_entity_poly.pdbx_strand_id
1 'polypeptide(L)'
;MTMSKKIDLNSDELIGSREASLMWGKQKDYVRTIYNKYPKRFPEGTIRKFGKQLVVTRDGMEKVTGVKYEELKQEDINKAKEDK
;
A
#
# COMPACT_ATOMS: atom_id res chain seq x y z
N MET A 1 2.57 -12.27 -28.95
CA MET A 1 2.79 -13.23 -27.84
C MET A 1 2.62 -12.46 -26.53
N THR A 2 1.39 -12.33 -26.05
CA THR A 2 1.10 -11.63 -24.79
C THR A 2 1.58 -12.52 -23.65
N MET A 3 2.75 -12.20 -23.08
CA MET A 3 3.21 -12.84 -21.85
C MET A 3 2.16 -12.57 -20.76
N SER A 4 1.46 -13.61 -20.32
CA SER A 4 0.66 -13.54 -19.11
C SER A 4 1.63 -13.32 -17.94
N LYS A 5 1.84 -12.06 -17.54
CA LYS A 5 2.51 -11.72 -16.29
C LYS A 5 1.65 -12.26 -15.16
N LYS A 6 1.96 -13.49 -14.72
CA LYS A 6 1.35 -14.09 -13.55
C LYS A 6 1.86 -13.32 -12.34
N ILE A 7 1.01 -12.48 -11.77
CA ILE A 7 1.31 -11.74 -10.55
C ILE A 7 1.14 -12.70 -9.39
N ASP A 8 2.17 -12.85 -8.56
CA ASP A 8 2.08 -13.66 -7.35
C ASP A 8 1.31 -12.88 -6.28
N LEU A 9 0.10 -13.34 -5.98
CA LEU A 9 -0.76 -12.75 -4.96
C LEU A 9 -0.29 -13.05 -3.52
N ASN A 10 0.63 -14.00 -3.34
CA ASN A 10 1.25 -14.28 -2.04
C ASN A 10 2.45 -13.37 -1.78
N SER A 11 2.85 -12.54 -2.74
CA SER A 11 3.91 -11.57 -2.52
C SER A 11 3.43 -10.48 -1.55
N ASP A 12 4.28 -10.11 -0.59
CA ASP A 12 4.02 -8.99 0.32
C ASP A 12 4.08 -7.61 -0.39
N GLU A 13 4.12 -7.57 -1.73
CA GLU A 13 4.17 -6.34 -2.51
C GLU A 13 2.82 -5.61 -2.52
N LEU A 14 1.71 -6.33 -2.38
CA LEU A 14 0.35 -5.80 -2.38
C LEU A 14 -0.20 -5.76 -0.95
N ILE A 15 -0.54 -4.56 -0.48
CA ILE A 15 -0.91 -4.32 0.91
C ILE A 15 -2.28 -3.62 0.93
N GLY A 16 -3.14 -3.98 1.87
CA GLY A 16 -4.41 -3.29 2.07
C GLY A 16 -4.19 -1.82 2.50
N SER A 17 -5.07 -0.91 2.12
CA SER A 17 -4.90 0.53 2.41
C SER A 17 -4.78 0.86 3.91
N ARG A 18 -5.51 0.12 4.75
CA ARG A 18 -5.46 0.27 6.22
C ARG A 18 -4.12 -0.22 6.75
N GLU A 19 -3.74 -1.43 6.38
CA GLU A 19 -2.49 -2.08 6.77
C GLU A 19 -1.29 -1.23 6.33
N ALA A 20 -1.26 -0.80 5.07
CA ALA A 20 -0.24 0.09 4.52
C ALA A 20 -0.17 1.43 5.29
N SER A 21 -1.30 2.00 5.67
CA SER A 21 -1.29 3.24 6.47
C SER A 21 -0.62 3.03 7.83
N LEU A 22 -0.92 1.92 8.50
CA LEU A 22 -0.34 1.59 9.79
C LEU A 22 1.14 1.24 9.70
N MET A 23 1.57 0.47 8.68
CA MET A 23 2.97 0.13 8.45
C MET A 23 3.86 1.38 8.32
N TRP A 24 3.35 2.44 7.69
CA TRP A 24 4.05 3.73 7.54
C TRP A 24 3.83 4.70 8.72
N GLY A 25 3.31 4.21 9.86
CA GLY A 25 3.05 5.02 11.05
C GLY A 25 2.02 6.13 10.84
N LYS A 26 1.11 5.97 9.86
CA LYS A 26 0.04 6.92 9.55
C LYS A 26 -1.30 6.45 10.12
N GLN A 27 -2.27 7.36 10.16
CA GLN A 27 -3.64 7.04 10.56
C GLN A 27 -4.28 6.02 9.61
N LYS A 28 -5.17 5.15 10.11
CA LYS A 28 -5.81 4.04 9.37
C LYS A 28 -6.42 4.43 8.02
N ASP A 29 -6.97 5.65 7.91
CA ASP A 29 -7.61 6.18 6.70
C ASP A 29 -6.67 6.99 5.78
N TYR A 30 -5.36 7.05 6.08
CA TYR A 30 -4.41 7.90 5.37
C TYR A 30 -4.39 7.61 3.86
N VAL A 31 -4.16 6.35 3.46
CA VAL A 31 -4.10 5.97 2.04
C VAL A 31 -5.41 6.31 1.32
N ARG A 32 -6.55 6.00 1.95
CA ARG A 32 -7.88 6.31 1.39
C ARG A 32 -8.09 7.81 1.22
N THR A 33 -7.68 8.60 2.21
CA THR A 33 -7.80 10.06 2.18
C THR A 33 -6.93 10.67 1.07
N ILE A 34 -5.68 10.22 0.94
CA ILE A 34 -4.78 10.69 -0.12
C ILE A 34 -5.29 10.27 -1.48
N TYR A 35 -5.76 9.03 -1.64
CA TYR A 35 -6.29 8.56 -2.92
C TYR A 35 -7.52 9.37 -3.36
N ASN A 36 -8.42 9.70 -2.43
CA ASN A 36 -9.61 10.49 -2.74
C ASN A 36 -9.29 11.96 -3.03
N LYS A 37 -8.36 12.58 -2.29
CA LYS A 37 -8.03 14.01 -2.45
C LYS A 37 -7.01 14.28 -3.56
N TYR A 38 -6.01 13.42 -3.67
CA TYR A 38 -4.84 13.59 -4.53
C TYR A 38 -4.48 12.27 -5.24
N PRO A 39 -5.38 11.74 -6.09
CA PRO A 39 -5.16 10.46 -6.77
C PRO A 39 -3.86 10.43 -7.57
N LYS A 40 -3.47 11.58 -8.16
CA LYS A 40 -2.23 11.76 -8.94
C LYS A 40 -0.93 11.57 -8.15
N ARG A 41 -0.98 11.53 -6.81
CA ARG A 41 0.21 11.25 -5.98
C ARG A 41 0.60 9.79 -6.04
N PHE A 42 -0.35 8.90 -6.27
CA PHE A 42 -0.05 7.50 -6.55
C PHE A 42 0.25 7.36 -8.04
N PRO A 43 1.42 6.81 -8.41
CA PRO A 43 1.69 6.49 -9.80
C PRO A 43 0.67 5.50 -10.38
N GLU A 44 0.53 5.50 -11.71
CA GLU A 44 -0.37 4.57 -12.36
C GLU A 44 0.05 3.11 -12.09
N GLY A 45 -0.92 2.28 -11.74
CA GLY A 45 -0.69 0.86 -11.43
C GLY A 45 -0.25 0.57 -10.00
N THR A 46 0.06 1.58 -9.17
CA THR A 46 0.53 1.34 -7.79
C THR A 46 -0.60 1.26 -6.76
N ILE A 47 -1.81 1.71 -7.09
CA ILE A 47 -3.00 1.64 -6.24
C ILE A 47 -4.22 1.23 -7.07
N ARG A 48 -5.10 0.41 -6.48
CA ARG A 48 -6.35 -0.01 -7.12
C ARG A 48 -7.44 -0.27 -6.09
N LYS A 49 -8.67 0.08 -6.46
CA LYS A 49 -9.87 -0.23 -5.67
C LYS A 49 -10.43 -1.59 -6.07
N PHE A 50 -10.63 -2.45 -5.08
CA PHE A 50 -11.26 -3.76 -5.20
C PHE A 50 -12.52 -3.78 -4.33
N GLY A 51 -13.69 -3.55 -4.94
CA GLY A 51 -14.95 -3.43 -4.23
C GLY A 51 -14.91 -2.31 -3.18
N LYS A 52 -14.97 -2.68 -1.90
CA LYS A 52 -14.89 -1.74 -0.76
C LYS A 52 -13.45 -1.47 -0.29
N GLN A 53 -12.49 -2.32 -0.67
CA GLN A 53 -11.10 -2.23 -0.20
C GLN A 53 -10.23 -1.50 -1.23
N LEU A 54 -9.22 -0.78 -0.74
CA LEU A 54 -8.14 -0.25 -1.57
C LEU A 54 -6.90 -1.10 -1.32
N VAL A 55 -6.22 -1.47 -2.38
CA VAL A 55 -4.95 -2.20 -2.34
C VAL A 55 -3.89 -1.29 -2.95
N VAL A 56 -2.76 -1.18 -2.27
CA VAL A 56 -1.63 -0.35 -2.65
C VAL A 56 -0.36 -1.19 -2.65
N THR A 57 0.53 -0.89 -3.59
CA THR A 57 1.86 -1.50 -3.65
C THR A 57 2.82 -0.80 -2.69
N ARG A 58 3.90 -1.48 -2.30
CA ARG A 58 5.01 -0.86 -1.56
C ARG A 58 5.56 0.37 -2.30
N ASP A 59 5.89 0.23 -3.59
CA ASP A 59 6.38 1.33 -4.44
C ASP A 59 5.44 2.55 -4.42
N GLY A 60 4.12 2.31 -4.46
CA GLY A 60 3.13 3.38 -4.34
C GLY A 60 3.21 4.12 -3.02
N MET A 61 3.39 3.40 -1.90
CA MET A 61 3.53 3.99 -0.58
C MET A 61 4.84 4.75 -0.43
N GLU A 62 5.94 4.21 -0.93
CA GLU A 62 7.26 4.85 -0.88
C GLU A 62 7.25 6.18 -1.64
N LYS A 63 6.65 6.23 -2.84
CA LYS A 63 6.55 7.47 -3.62
C LYS A 63 5.64 8.52 -2.99
N VAL A 64 4.57 8.11 -2.32
CA VAL A 64 3.63 9.03 -1.67
C VAL A 64 4.19 9.59 -0.36
N THR A 65 4.89 8.75 0.41
CA THR A 65 5.39 9.11 1.74
C THR A 65 6.82 9.63 1.73
N GLY A 66 7.60 9.28 0.70
CA GLY A 66 9.03 9.52 0.62
C GLY A 66 9.87 8.61 1.53
N VAL A 67 9.26 7.61 2.19
CA VAL A 67 9.91 6.71 3.15
C VAL A 67 9.97 5.31 2.55
N LYS A 68 11.18 4.73 2.46
CA LYS A 68 11.36 3.37 1.95
C LYS A 68 10.85 2.33 2.94
N TYR A 69 10.44 1.18 2.43
CA TYR A 69 10.00 0.06 3.26
C TYR A 69 11.11 -0.41 4.24
N GLU A 70 12.37 -0.35 3.82
CA GLU A 70 13.54 -0.75 4.62
C GLU A 70 13.75 0.14 5.86
N GLU A 71 13.23 1.37 5.83
CA GLU A 71 13.34 2.35 6.92
C GLU A 71 12.19 2.24 7.93
N LEU A 72 11.21 1.37 7.67
CA LEU A 72 10.07 1.17 8.56
C LEU A 72 10.49 0.36 9.79
N LYS A 73 9.92 0.73 10.94
CA LYS A 73 10.12 -0.01 12.18
C LYS A 73 9.42 -1.35 12.09
N GLN A 74 10.14 -2.44 12.38
CA GLN A 74 9.53 -3.78 12.43
C GLN A 74 8.34 -3.85 13.41
N GLU A 75 8.35 -3.07 14.49
CA GLU A 75 7.23 -2.99 15.43
C GLU A 75 5.93 -2.52 14.76
N ASP A 76 6.01 -1.52 13.88
CA ASP A 76 4.83 -0.97 13.19
C ASP A 76 4.32 -1.95 12.11
N ILE A 77 5.23 -2.67 11.45
CA ILE A 77 4.90 -3.73 10.50
C ILE A 77 4.18 -4.88 11.20
N ASN A 78 4.69 -5.34 12.34
CA ASN A 78 4.11 -6.45 13.09
C ASN A 78 2.71 -6.09 13.61
N LYS A 79 2.56 -4.90 14.21
CA LYS A 79 1.24 -4.39 14.65
C LYS A 79 0.25 -4.30 13.51
N ALA A 80 0.67 -3.81 12.33
CA ALA A 80 -0.20 -3.71 11.17
C ALA A 80 -0.67 -5.09 10.67
N LYS A 81 0.18 -6.12 10.75
CA LYS A 81 -0.15 -7.51 10.39
C LYS A 81 -1.07 -8.19 11.41
N GLU A 82 -1.02 -7.78 12.68
CA GLU A 82 -1.88 -8.30 13.76
C GLU A 82 -3.29 -7.65 13.76
N ASP A 83 -3.42 -6.42 13.27
CA ASP A 83 -4.69 -5.65 13.20
C ASP A 83 -5.64 -6.14 12.08
N LYS A 84 -5.44 -7.37 11.57
CA LYS A 84 -6.05 -7.95 10.36
C LYS A 84 -7.49 -8.43 10.56
#